data_AF-A0A480XYD2-F1
#
_entry.id   AF-A0A480XYD2-F1
#
_cell.length_a   1.000
_cell.length_b   1.000
_cell.length_c   1.000
_cell.angle_alpha   90.00
_cell.angle_beta   90.00
_cell.angle_gamma   90.00
#
_symmetry.space_group_name_H-M   'P 1'
#
loop_
_entity.id
_entity.type
_entity.pdbx_description
1 polymer ?
#
loop_
_entity_poly.entity_id
_entity_poly.type
_entity_poly.pdbx_seq_one_letter_code
_entity_poly.pdbx_strand_id
1 'polypeptide(L)'
;MEALTSQSAADPEGYLAHPVNAYKLVKRLNTDWPVLEDLVLQDSAAGFIANLSVQRQFFPTDEDEAGAAKALMRLQDTYKLDPDTISRGDLPGTKYQAMLSVDDCFGMGRSAYNEGDYYHTVLWMEQVLKQLDAGEEATTSKAQVLDYLSYAVFQLGDLHRALELTRRLLSLDPGHERAGGNLRYFERLLEEEREKMLSNHTEAGPSTPGGIYERPVDYLPERDVYESLCRGEGVKLTPRRQKRLFCRYHHGNRTPQLLIAPFKEEDEWDSPHIVRYYDVMSDEEIERIKEIAKPKLARATVRDPKTGVLTVTSRILTSPGDLLTAASKRRGIG
;
A
#
# COMPACT_ATOMS: atom_id res chain seq x y z
N MET A 1 55.31 10.15 11.08
CA MET A 1 54.61 10.50 12.33
C MET A 1 54.64 9.35 13.33
N GLU A 2 54.38 8.11 12.92
CA GLU A 2 54.42 6.91 13.79
C GLU A 2 55.74 6.69 14.54
N ALA A 3 56.91 6.93 13.91
CA ALA A 3 58.21 6.74 14.55
C ALA A 3 58.45 7.67 15.77
N LEU A 4 57.98 8.92 15.70
CA LEU A 4 58.10 9.89 16.81
C LEU A 4 57.10 9.58 17.94
N THR A 5 55.90 9.14 17.59
CA THR A 5 54.89 8.70 18.57
C THR A 5 55.37 7.45 19.32
N SER A 6 55.99 6.50 18.60
CA SER A 6 56.58 5.29 19.18
C SER A 6 57.77 5.59 20.10
N GLN A 7 58.69 6.48 19.70
CA GLN A 7 59.80 6.91 20.56
C GLN A 7 59.33 7.68 21.80
N SER A 8 58.31 8.55 21.67
CA SER A 8 57.74 9.27 22.82
C SER A 8 57.03 8.35 23.83
N ALA A 9 56.48 7.21 23.37
CA ALA A 9 55.84 6.23 24.22
C ALA A 9 56.83 5.27 24.89
N ALA A 10 57.98 5.04 24.25
CA ALA A 10 59.04 4.16 24.77
C ALA A 10 59.95 4.85 25.80
N ASP A 11 60.24 6.15 25.62
CA ASP A 11 61.01 6.97 26.57
C ASP A 11 60.44 8.41 26.68
N PRO A 12 59.44 8.62 27.55
CA PRO A 12 58.81 9.93 27.71
C PRO A 12 59.75 11.01 28.26
N GLU A 13 60.64 10.64 29.20
CA GLU A 13 61.54 11.59 29.86
C GLU A 13 62.65 12.06 28.92
N GLY A 14 63.32 11.13 28.22
CA GLY A 14 64.34 11.47 27.23
C GLY A 14 63.78 12.23 26.03
N TYR A 15 62.54 11.91 25.61
CA TYR A 15 61.86 12.63 24.54
C TYR A 15 61.52 14.09 24.92
N LEU A 16 61.06 14.32 26.15
CA LEU A 16 60.70 15.64 26.67
C LEU A 16 61.90 16.49 27.10
N ALA A 17 63.06 15.88 27.35
CA ALA A 17 64.31 16.58 27.62
C ALA A 17 64.75 17.48 26.44
N HIS A 18 64.30 17.20 25.21
CA HIS A 18 64.54 18.05 24.05
C HIS A 18 63.52 19.20 23.98
N PRO A 19 63.93 20.49 24.10
CA PRO A 19 62.99 21.61 24.21
C PRO A 19 61.99 21.76 23.05
N VAL A 20 62.39 21.39 21.83
CA VAL A 20 61.49 21.42 20.65
C VAL A 20 60.38 20.37 20.78
N ASN A 21 60.68 19.19 21.35
CA ASN A 21 59.71 18.12 21.53
C ASN A 21 58.72 18.47 22.63
N ALA A 22 59.19 19.06 23.73
CA ALA A 22 58.35 19.58 24.79
C ALA A 22 57.36 20.64 24.27
N TYR A 23 57.85 21.64 23.51
CA TYR A 23 56.99 22.65 22.89
C TYR A 23 55.96 22.04 21.93
N LYS A 24 56.37 21.11 21.05
CA LYS A 24 55.49 20.43 20.11
C LYS A 24 54.39 19.62 20.82
N LEU A 25 54.70 18.93 21.91
CA LEU A 25 53.71 18.18 22.68
C LEU A 25 52.69 19.12 23.33
N VAL A 26 53.16 20.18 23.99
CA VAL A 26 52.29 21.17 24.63
C VAL A 26 51.38 21.84 23.60
N LYS A 27 51.92 22.28 22.46
CA LYS A 27 51.12 22.83 21.37
C LYS A 27 50.10 21.81 20.85
N ARG A 28 50.50 20.56 20.65
CA ARG A 28 49.60 19.51 20.16
C ARG A 28 48.41 19.33 21.09
N LEU A 29 48.66 19.16 22.39
CA LEU A 29 47.62 18.96 23.41
C LEU A 29 46.75 20.20 23.65
N ASN A 30 47.35 21.39 23.62
CA ASN A 30 46.65 22.64 23.94
C ASN A 30 45.95 23.30 22.75
N THR A 31 46.39 23.04 21.52
CA THR A 31 45.94 23.77 20.32
C THR A 31 45.51 22.84 19.19
N ASP A 32 46.31 21.83 18.86
CA ASP A 32 45.98 20.98 17.70
C ASP A 32 44.83 20.00 18.01
N TRP A 33 44.74 19.47 19.23
CA TRP A 33 43.65 18.57 19.66
C TRP A 33 42.27 19.25 19.71
N PRO A 34 42.10 20.46 20.28
CA PRO A 34 40.83 21.18 20.20
C PRO A 34 40.36 21.45 18.76
N VAL A 35 41.27 21.76 17.82
CA VAL A 35 40.90 21.95 16.41
C VAL A 35 40.39 20.65 15.77
N LEU A 36 40.96 19.51 16.14
CA LEU A 36 40.46 18.20 15.70
C LEU A 36 39.10 17.89 16.33
N GLU A 37 38.91 18.21 17.61
CA GLU A 37 37.63 18.07 18.31
C GLU A 37 36.54 18.90 17.62
N ASP A 38 36.80 20.17 17.32
CA ASP A 38 35.88 21.05 16.59
C ASP A 38 35.50 20.48 15.22
N LEU A 39 36.45 19.89 14.49
CA LEU A 39 36.20 19.26 13.20
C LEU A 39 35.33 18.00 13.33
N VAL A 40 35.56 17.19 14.37
CA VAL A 40 34.77 15.97 14.65
C VAL A 40 33.36 16.32 15.11
N LEU A 41 33.20 17.41 15.86
CA LEU A 41 31.91 17.91 16.32
C LEU A 41 31.14 18.69 15.25
N GLN A 42 31.75 18.97 14.09
CA GLN A 42 31.10 19.71 13.02
C GLN A 42 29.97 18.88 12.39
N ASP A 43 28.73 19.38 12.50
CA ASP A 43 27.57 18.77 11.87
C ASP A 43 27.59 18.99 10.34
N SER A 44 28.00 17.97 9.60
CA SER A 44 27.95 17.96 8.14
C SER A 44 26.54 17.77 7.56
N ALA A 45 25.58 17.34 8.38
CA ALA A 45 24.21 17.03 7.95
C ALA A 45 23.28 18.24 8.01
N ALA A 46 23.64 19.32 8.71
CA ALA A 46 22.80 20.50 8.91
C ALA A 46 22.14 21.02 7.62
N GLY A 47 22.91 21.15 6.52
CA GLY A 47 22.38 21.60 5.22
C GLY A 47 21.40 20.60 4.60
N PHE A 48 21.67 19.31 4.72
CA PHE A 48 20.76 18.25 4.25
C PHE A 48 19.47 18.21 5.06
N ILE A 49 19.56 18.26 6.40
CA ILE A 49 18.41 18.25 7.30
C ILE A 49 17.52 19.47 7.08
N ALA A 50 18.10 20.66 6.87
CA ALA A 50 17.35 21.86 6.55
C ALA A 50 16.57 21.72 5.24
N ASN A 51 17.22 21.22 4.17
CA ASN A 51 16.54 21.00 2.89
C ASN A 51 15.46 19.91 2.99
N LEU A 52 15.77 18.77 3.63
CA LEU A 52 14.81 17.69 3.84
C LEU A 52 13.58 18.18 4.62
N SER A 53 13.78 19.01 5.65
CA SER A 53 12.69 19.58 6.45
C SER A 53 11.77 20.48 5.61
N VAL A 54 12.33 21.27 4.70
CA VAL A 54 11.56 22.10 3.76
C VAL A 54 10.81 21.23 2.76
N GLN A 55 11.40 20.14 2.24
CA GLN A 55 10.73 19.26 1.28
C GLN A 55 9.65 18.38 1.93
N ARG A 56 9.83 18.00 3.19
CA ARG A 56 8.91 17.12 3.94
C ARG A 56 7.49 17.67 4.01
N GLN A 57 7.29 18.99 3.91
CA GLN A 57 5.94 19.59 3.85
C GLN A 57 5.13 19.16 2.61
N PHE A 58 5.79 18.66 1.57
CA PHE A 58 5.17 18.16 0.35
C PHE A 58 5.15 16.62 0.27
N PHE A 59 5.68 15.94 1.29
CA PHE A 59 5.73 14.48 1.29
C PHE A 59 4.37 13.89 1.67
N PRO A 60 4.09 12.67 1.21
CA PRO A 60 2.93 11.91 1.68
C PRO A 60 2.93 11.76 3.20
N THR A 61 1.73 11.73 3.76
CA THR A 61 1.46 11.46 5.18
C THR A 61 1.07 10.00 5.40
N ASP A 62 0.97 9.58 6.66
CA ASP A 62 0.50 8.24 7.03
C ASP A 62 -0.89 7.92 6.44
N GLU A 63 -1.75 8.94 6.27
CA GLU A 63 -3.05 8.77 5.61
C GLU A 63 -2.92 8.43 4.12
N ASP A 64 -1.93 9.00 3.45
CA ASP A 64 -1.70 8.78 2.02
C ASP A 64 -1.13 7.37 1.79
N GLU A 65 -0.25 6.90 2.68
CA GLU A 65 0.25 5.52 2.68
C GLU A 65 -0.88 4.51 2.91
N ALA A 66 -1.71 4.72 3.94
CA ALA A 66 -2.88 3.87 4.20
C ALA A 66 -3.87 3.90 3.03
N GLY A 67 -4.08 5.07 2.41
CA GLY A 67 -4.90 5.23 1.22
C GLY A 67 -4.35 4.44 0.02
N ALA A 68 -3.03 4.45 -0.19
CA ALA A 68 -2.37 3.69 -1.23
C ALA A 68 -2.49 2.18 -1.01
N ALA A 69 -2.27 1.71 0.23
CA ALA A 69 -2.46 0.31 0.62
C ALA A 69 -3.89 -0.17 0.32
N LYS A 70 -4.89 0.61 0.73
CA LYS A 70 -6.31 0.33 0.46
C LYS A 70 -6.64 0.32 -1.04
N ALA A 71 -6.03 1.21 -1.82
CA ALA A 71 -6.19 1.23 -3.26
C ALA A 71 -5.62 -0.02 -3.92
N LEU A 72 -4.47 -0.51 -3.43
CA LEU A 72 -3.85 -1.73 -3.91
C LEU A 72 -4.67 -2.98 -3.57
N MET A 73 -5.19 -3.09 -2.34
CA MET A 73 -6.14 -4.16 -1.95
C MET A 73 -7.43 -4.11 -2.77
N ARG A 74 -7.92 -2.92 -3.12
CA ARG A 74 -9.07 -2.82 -4.02
C ARG A 74 -8.76 -3.38 -5.41
N LEU A 75 -7.56 -3.16 -5.94
CA LEU A 75 -7.13 -3.79 -7.19
C LEU A 75 -6.99 -5.30 -7.04
N GLN A 76 -6.46 -5.76 -5.91
CA GLN A 76 -6.38 -7.16 -5.54
C GLN A 76 -7.76 -7.84 -5.65
N ASP A 77 -8.78 -7.28 -5.00
CA ASP A 77 -10.16 -7.76 -5.10
C ASP A 77 -10.70 -7.70 -6.54
N THR A 78 -10.62 -6.51 -7.14
CA THR A 78 -11.27 -6.22 -8.44
C THR A 78 -10.76 -7.16 -9.52
N TYR A 79 -9.46 -7.45 -9.52
CA TYR A 79 -8.82 -8.29 -10.52
C TYR A 79 -8.50 -9.70 -10.03
N LYS A 80 -8.94 -10.07 -8.82
CA LYS A 80 -8.68 -11.38 -8.19
C LYS A 80 -7.19 -11.74 -8.21
N LEU A 81 -6.36 -10.77 -7.84
CA LEU A 81 -4.91 -10.94 -7.82
C LEU A 81 -4.49 -11.61 -6.52
N ASP A 82 -3.52 -12.52 -6.64
CA ASP A 82 -2.92 -13.15 -5.47
C ASP A 82 -1.87 -12.20 -4.83
N PRO A 83 -1.77 -12.11 -3.49
CA PRO A 83 -0.72 -11.32 -2.82
C PRO A 83 0.70 -11.65 -3.31
N ASP A 84 0.95 -12.89 -3.70
CA ASP A 84 2.21 -13.38 -4.24
C ASP A 84 2.53 -12.79 -5.63
N THR A 85 1.49 -12.56 -6.44
CA THR A 85 1.62 -11.90 -7.74
C THR A 85 1.92 -10.41 -7.57
N ILE A 86 1.22 -9.77 -6.62
CA ILE A 86 1.41 -8.36 -6.32
C ILE A 86 2.80 -8.11 -5.71
N SER A 87 3.21 -8.92 -4.72
CA SER A 87 4.49 -8.77 -4.02
C SER A 87 5.69 -8.96 -4.94
N ARG A 88 5.60 -9.83 -5.95
CA ARG A 88 6.66 -9.96 -6.98
C ARG A 88 6.61 -8.88 -8.08
N GLY A 89 5.58 -8.03 -8.08
CA GLY A 89 5.38 -7.04 -9.15
C GLY A 89 5.03 -7.66 -10.50
N ASP A 90 4.51 -8.89 -10.53
CA ASP A 90 4.16 -9.62 -11.76
C ASP A 90 2.79 -9.18 -12.29
N LEU A 91 2.65 -7.88 -12.57
CA LEU A 91 1.43 -7.28 -13.07
C LEU A 91 1.53 -7.05 -14.60
N PRO A 92 0.51 -7.46 -15.38
CA PRO A 92 0.55 -7.39 -16.82
C PRO A 92 0.62 -5.94 -17.33
N GLY A 93 1.41 -5.73 -18.39
CA GLY A 93 1.47 -4.44 -19.10
C GLY A 93 2.32 -3.36 -18.43
N THR A 94 3.10 -3.71 -17.41
CA THR A 94 4.02 -2.78 -16.73
C THR A 94 5.41 -2.82 -17.38
N LYS A 95 6.02 -1.64 -17.55
CA LYS A 95 7.42 -1.52 -18.01
C LYS A 95 8.43 -1.52 -16.86
N TYR A 96 7.94 -1.26 -15.65
CA TYR A 96 8.73 -1.12 -14.44
C TYR A 96 8.11 -2.04 -13.40
N GLN A 97 8.92 -2.98 -12.90
CA GLN A 97 8.53 -3.92 -11.86
C GLN A 97 9.15 -3.44 -10.55
N ALA A 98 8.31 -3.36 -9.52
CA ALA A 98 8.73 -3.15 -8.14
C ALA A 98 8.26 -4.35 -7.34
N MET A 99 9.11 -4.83 -6.44
CA MET A 99 8.81 -5.92 -5.53
C MET A 99 8.52 -5.34 -4.15
N LEU A 100 7.59 -5.97 -3.43
CA LEU A 100 7.32 -5.66 -2.02
C LEU A 100 8.23 -6.54 -1.16
N SER A 101 8.97 -5.89 -0.26
CA SER A 101 9.71 -6.59 0.77
C SER A 101 8.77 -7.24 1.79
N VAL A 102 9.33 -8.11 2.64
CA VAL A 102 8.61 -8.69 3.77
C VAL A 102 7.98 -7.62 4.66
N ASP A 103 8.72 -6.54 4.92
CA ASP A 103 8.27 -5.44 5.77
C ASP A 103 7.15 -4.62 5.10
N ASP A 104 7.18 -4.46 3.76
CA ASP A 104 6.09 -3.83 3.00
C ASP A 104 4.81 -4.69 3.04
N CYS A 105 4.93 -6.00 2.85
CA CYS A 105 3.81 -6.94 2.95
C CYS A 105 3.22 -6.98 4.36
N PHE A 106 4.07 -6.87 5.39
CA PHE A 106 3.63 -6.75 6.77
C PHE A 106 2.89 -5.42 7.02
N GLY A 107 3.40 -4.32 6.46
CA GLY A 107 2.75 -3.01 6.47
C GLY A 107 1.35 -3.03 5.83
N MET A 108 1.21 -3.73 4.70
CA MET A 108 -0.08 -3.99 4.04
C MET A 108 -1.05 -4.74 4.97
N GLY A 109 -0.62 -5.88 5.52
CA GLY A 109 -1.47 -6.68 6.43
C GLY A 109 -1.87 -5.92 7.69
N ARG A 110 -0.94 -5.13 8.27
CA ARG A 110 -1.23 -4.29 9.45
C ARG A 110 -2.21 -3.16 9.11
N SER A 111 -2.11 -2.55 7.93
CA SER A 111 -3.06 -1.54 7.48
C SER A 111 -4.46 -2.12 7.36
N ALA A 112 -4.60 -3.31 6.76
CA ALA A 112 -5.88 -4.03 6.69
C ALA A 112 -6.45 -4.34 8.08
N TYR A 113 -5.60 -4.82 9.00
CA TYR A 113 -5.99 -5.14 10.37
C TYR A 113 -6.56 -3.93 11.11
N ASN A 114 -5.89 -2.78 11.00
CA ASN A 114 -6.34 -1.55 11.66
C ASN A 114 -7.68 -1.04 11.13
N GLU A 115 -8.02 -1.35 9.87
CA GLU A 115 -9.33 -1.05 9.27
C GLU A 115 -10.40 -2.11 9.58
N GLY A 116 -10.04 -3.21 10.26
CA GLY A 116 -10.93 -4.33 10.54
C GLY A 116 -11.14 -5.27 9.35
N ASP A 117 -10.33 -5.14 8.28
CA ASP A 117 -10.35 -6.04 7.13
C ASP A 117 -9.50 -7.29 7.43
N TYR A 118 -10.07 -8.20 8.20
CA TYR A 118 -9.39 -9.43 8.60
C TYR A 118 -9.13 -10.38 7.42
N TYR A 119 -9.95 -10.31 6.36
CA TYR A 119 -9.74 -11.08 5.13
C TYR A 119 -8.41 -10.72 4.47
N HIS A 120 -8.18 -9.44 4.18
CA HIS A 120 -6.91 -8.99 3.62
C HIS A 120 -5.75 -9.15 4.61
N THR A 121 -6.01 -8.98 5.91
CA THR A 121 -4.98 -9.24 6.94
C THR A 121 -4.45 -10.66 6.82
N VAL A 122 -5.32 -11.66 6.73
CA VAL A 122 -4.90 -13.06 6.61
C VAL A 122 -4.07 -13.28 5.35
N LEU A 123 -4.56 -12.82 4.19
CA LEU A 123 -3.87 -12.99 2.91
C LEU A 123 -2.45 -12.41 2.92
N TRP A 124 -2.29 -11.18 3.44
CA TRP A 124 -0.99 -10.52 3.48
C TRP A 124 -0.08 -11.11 4.55
N MET A 125 -0.59 -11.47 5.73
CA MET A 125 0.23 -12.10 6.78
C MET A 125 0.71 -13.50 6.38
N GLU A 126 -0.10 -14.26 5.62
CA GLU A 126 0.34 -15.53 5.02
C GLU A 126 1.45 -15.33 4.00
N GLN A 127 1.34 -14.29 3.15
CA GLN A 127 2.40 -13.95 2.21
C GLN A 127 3.70 -13.56 2.93
N VAL A 128 3.61 -12.81 4.03
CA VAL A 128 4.77 -12.48 4.88
C VAL A 128 5.42 -13.75 5.44
N LEU A 129 4.63 -14.70 5.98
CA LEU A 129 5.17 -15.97 6.44
C LEU A 129 5.86 -16.76 5.32
N LYS A 130 5.28 -16.74 4.11
CA LYS A 130 5.87 -17.40 2.93
C LYS A 130 7.23 -16.81 2.57
N GLN A 131 7.37 -15.48 2.56
CA GLN A 131 8.65 -14.82 2.29
C GLN A 131 9.68 -15.08 3.40
N LEU A 132 9.25 -15.04 4.67
CA LEU A 132 10.11 -15.38 5.82
C LEU A 132 10.53 -16.86 5.85
N ASP A 133 9.70 -17.77 5.36
CA ASP A 133 10.03 -19.20 5.22
C ASP A 133 10.97 -19.43 4.02
N ALA A 134 10.92 -18.57 2.99
CA ALA A 134 11.88 -18.55 1.88
C ALA A 134 13.25 -17.95 2.26
N GLY A 135 13.38 -17.35 3.45
CA GLY A 135 14.64 -16.81 3.97
C GLY A 135 14.94 -15.38 3.54
N GLU A 136 13.93 -14.60 3.14
CA GLU A 136 14.08 -13.18 2.85
C GLU A 136 14.42 -12.38 4.13
N GLU A 137 15.34 -11.41 4.01
CA GLU A 137 15.74 -10.55 5.14
C GLU A 137 14.62 -9.56 5.48
N ALA A 138 14.31 -9.45 6.78
CA ALA A 138 13.25 -8.59 7.28
C ALA A 138 13.55 -8.12 8.70
N THR A 139 13.01 -6.95 9.06
CA THR A 139 12.97 -6.51 10.47
C THR A 139 11.83 -7.16 11.23
N THR A 140 10.76 -7.52 10.51
CA THR A 140 9.57 -8.19 11.07
C THR A 140 9.87 -9.64 11.47
N SER A 141 9.49 -10.01 12.69
CA SER A 141 9.66 -11.38 13.19
C SER A 141 8.44 -12.26 12.92
N LYS A 142 8.65 -13.59 12.76
CA LYS A 142 7.55 -14.56 12.62
C LYS A 142 6.56 -14.50 13.80
N ALA A 143 7.02 -14.20 15.01
CA ALA A 143 6.17 -14.06 16.19
C ALA A 143 5.18 -12.90 16.04
N GLN A 144 5.63 -11.73 15.58
CA GLN A 144 4.76 -10.58 15.31
C GLN A 144 3.69 -10.91 14.25
N VAL A 145 4.09 -11.58 13.17
CA VAL A 145 3.16 -11.97 12.09
C VAL A 145 2.09 -12.93 12.59
N LEU A 146 2.48 -13.95 13.38
CA LEU A 146 1.54 -14.92 13.95
C LEU A 146 0.56 -14.29 14.93
N ASP A 147 0.95 -13.22 15.63
CA ASP A 147 0.07 -12.50 16.56
C ASP A 147 -1.11 -11.87 15.80
N TYR A 148 -0.83 -11.10 14.75
CA TYR A 148 -1.85 -10.53 13.88
C TYR A 148 -2.67 -11.59 13.16
N LEU A 149 -2.01 -12.60 12.59
CA LEU A 149 -2.65 -13.65 11.81
C LEU A 149 -3.60 -14.49 12.68
N SER A 150 -3.19 -14.91 13.88
CA SER A 150 -4.02 -15.72 14.77
C SER A 150 -5.31 -15.00 15.18
N TYR A 151 -5.23 -13.70 15.46
CA TYR A 151 -6.42 -12.89 15.76
C TYR A 151 -7.32 -12.71 14.53
N ALA A 152 -6.75 -12.38 13.37
CA ALA A 152 -7.55 -12.19 12.15
C ALA A 152 -8.28 -13.49 11.74
N VAL A 153 -7.60 -14.64 11.83
CA VAL A 153 -8.19 -15.97 11.60
C VAL A 153 -9.33 -16.26 12.58
N PHE A 154 -9.14 -15.92 13.86
CA PHE A 154 -10.20 -16.04 14.87
C PHE A 154 -11.42 -15.15 14.53
N GLN A 155 -11.20 -13.91 14.10
CA GLN A 155 -12.29 -13.00 13.71
C GLN A 155 -13.07 -13.49 12.49
N LEU A 156 -12.44 -14.27 11.62
CA LEU A 156 -13.09 -14.94 10.49
C LEU A 156 -13.81 -16.25 10.88
N GLY A 157 -13.80 -16.62 12.17
CA GLY A 157 -14.54 -17.77 12.71
C GLY A 157 -13.78 -19.10 12.66
N ASP A 158 -12.51 -19.11 12.26
CA ASP A 158 -11.70 -20.34 12.20
C ASP A 158 -10.92 -20.53 13.52
N LEU A 159 -11.66 -21.00 14.54
CA LEU A 159 -11.12 -21.19 15.89
C LEU A 159 -9.97 -22.20 15.94
N HIS A 160 -10.09 -23.30 15.19
CA HIS A 160 -9.08 -24.37 15.17
C HIS A 160 -7.73 -23.86 14.68
N ARG A 161 -7.72 -23.15 13.56
CA ARG A 161 -6.49 -22.60 13.00
C ARG A 161 -5.93 -21.46 13.84
N ALA A 162 -6.77 -20.60 14.41
CA ALA A 162 -6.32 -19.55 15.33
C ALA A 162 -5.55 -20.12 16.53
N LEU A 163 -6.03 -21.26 17.07
CA LEU A 163 -5.41 -21.97 18.18
C LEU A 163 -4.06 -22.60 17.77
N GLU A 164 -3.99 -23.24 16.61
CA GLU A 164 -2.73 -23.77 16.05
C GLU A 164 -1.69 -22.66 15.87
N LEU A 165 -2.08 -21.53 15.28
CA LEU A 165 -1.20 -20.37 15.07
C LEU A 165 -0.73 -19.78 16.40
N THR A 166 -1.59 -19.73 17.41
CA THR A 166 -1.24 -19.23 18.75
C THR A 166 -0.25 -20.17 19.46
N ARG A 167 -0.41 -21.50 19.29
CA ARG A 167 0.57 -22.48 19.78
C ARG A 167 1.91 -22.32 19.08
N ARG A 168 1.92 -22.12 17.75
CA ARG A 168 3.15 -21.83 16.99
C ARG A 168 3.81 -20.55 17.47
N LEU A 169 3.03 -19.50 17.76
CA LEU A 169 3.55 -18.26 18.32
C LEU A 169 4.24 -18.50 19.67
N LEU A 170 3.58 -19.18 20.60
CA LEU A 170 4.14 -19.47 21.93
C LEU A 170 5.37 -20.41 21.88
N SER A 171 5.52 -21.21 20.83
CA SER A 171 6.74 -21.99 20.60
C SER A 171 7.95 -21.13 20.21
N LEU A 172 7.71 -19.97 19.58
CA LEU A 172 8.74 -19.02 19.18
C LEU A 172 9.01 -17.98 20.28
N ASP A 173 7.95 -17.51 20.92
CA ASP A 173 8.01 -16.56 22.03
C ASP A 173 7.09 -17.00 23.19
N PRO A 174 7.62 -17.81 24.12
CA PRO A 174 6.86 -18.26 25.30
C PRO A 174 6.44 -17.12 26.24
N GLY A 175 7.10 -15.96 26.16
CA GLY A 175 6.87 -14.80 27.02
C GLY A 175 5.89 -13.78 26.44
N HIS A 176 5.28 -14.08 25.29
CA HIS A 176 4.45 -13.13 24.56
C HIS A 176 3.23 -12.67 25.38
N GLU A 177 3.12 -11.34 25.60
CA GLU A 177 2.17 -10.72 26.53
C GLU A 177 0.71 -11.16 26.33
N ARG A 178 0.28 -11.30 25.06
CA ARG A 178 -1.11 -11.57 24.70
C ARG A 178 -1.42 -13.04 24.39
N ALA A 179 -0.42 -13.80 23.96
CA ALA A 179 -0.68 -15.09 23.32
C ALA A 179 -1.10 -16.17 24.32
N GLY A 180 -0.53 -16.14 25.53
CA GLY A 180 -0.94 -17.04 26.61
C GLY A 180 -2.40 -16.82 27.05
N GLY A 181 -2.87 -15.57 27.05
CA GLY A 181 -4.26 -15.21 27.32
C GLY A 181 -5.20 -15.67 26.20
N ASN A 182 -4.82 -15.36 24.95
CA ASN A 182 -5.58 -15.78 23.75
C ASN A 182 -5.71 -17.30 23.67
N LEU A 183 -4.64 -18.06 23.95
CA LEU A 183 -4.68 -19.52 23.92
C LEU A 183 -5.73 -20.09 24.89
N ARG A 184 -5.72 -19.65 26.15
CA ARG A 184 -6.69 -20.09 27.15
C ARG A 184 -8.12 -19.71 26.77
N TYR A 185 -8.28 -18.53 26.16
CA TYR A 185 -9.58 -18.07 25.69
C TYR A 185 -10.11 -18.93 24.54
N PHE A 186 -9.27 -19.23 23.54
CA PHE A 186 -9.63 -20.09 22.40
C PHE A 186 -9.91 -21.54 22.84
N GLU A 187 -9.10 -22.10 23.75
CA GLU A 187 -9.33 -23.44 24.30
C GLU A 187 -10.67 -23.55 25.03
N ARG A 188 -11.07 -22.51 25.78
CA ARG A 188 -12.37 -22.47 26.43
C ARG A 188 -13.52 -22.43 25.42
N LEU A 189 -13.43 -21.59 24.38
CA LEU A 189 -14.45 -21.52 23.34
C LEU A 189 -14.61 -22.85 22.60
N LEU A 190 -13.51 -23.56 22.37
CA LEU A 190 -13.53 -24.85 21.69
C LEU A 190 -14.20 -25.92 22.55
N GLU A 191 -13.99 -25.89 23.86
CA GLU A 191 -14.69 -26.77 24.80
C GLU A 191 -16.20 -26.49 24.82
N GLU A 192 -16.60 -25.21 24.83
CA GLU A 192 -18.01 -24.82 24.76
C GLU A 192 -18.68 -25.27 23.44
N GLU A 193 -17.98 -25.19 22.30
CA GLU A 193 -18.46 -25.73 21.02
C GLU A 193 -18.63 -27.25 21.06
N ARG A 194 -17.67 -27.95 21.67
CA ARG A 194 -17.72 -29.40 21.84
C ARG A 194 -18.91 -29.83 22.71
N GLU A 195 -19.14 -29.15 23.83
CA GLU A 195 -20.29 -29.40 24.72
C GLU A 195 -21.63 -29.12 24.02
N LYS A 196 -21.71 -28.08 23.19
CA LYS A 196 -22.90 -27.79 22.36
C LYS A 196 -23.15 -28.87 21.29
N MET A 197 -22.11 -29.40 20.66
CA MET A 197 -22.23 -30.52 19.71
C MET A 197 -22.63 -31.83 20.38
N LEU A 198 -22.23 -32.05 21.63
CA LEU A 198 -22.63 -33.23 22.41
C LEU A 198 -24.09 -33.16 22.88
N SER A 199 -24.63 -31.95 23.08
CA SER A 199 -26.00 -31.73 23.57
C SER A 199 -27.05 -31.59 22.46
N ASN A 200 -26.68 -31.02 21.30
CA ASN A 200 -27.52 -30.98 20.12
C ASN A 200 -26.97 -32.00 19.10
N HIS A 201 -27.74 -33.04 18.76
CA HIS A 201 -27.48 -33.97 17.64
C HIS A 201 -27.59 -33.26 16.26
N THR A 202 -26.95 -32.12 16.11
CA THR A 202 -26.82 -31.37 14.86
C THR A 202 -25.52 -31.78 14.19
N GLU A 203 -25.64 -32.25 12.95
CA GLU A 203 -24.50 -32.51 12.07
C GLU A 203 -23.62 -31.27 11.98
N ALA A 204 -22.31 -31.49 12.14
CA ALA A 204 -21.31 -30.45 11.99
C ALA A 204 -21.49 -29.74 10.64
N GLY A 205 -21.72 -28.42 10.68
CA GLY A 205 -21.50 -27.59 9.51
C GLY A 205 -20.08 -27.81 9.01
N PRO A 206 -19.85 -27.86 7.69
CA PRO A 206 -18.55 -28.21 7.14
C PRO A 206 -17.50 -27.25 7.71
N SER A 207 -16.50 -27.82 8.39
CA SER A 207 -15.25 -27.11 8.65
C SER A 207 -14.74 -26.62 7.31
N THR A 208 -14.60 -25.29 7.15
CA THR A 208 -14.15 -24.67 5.90
C THR A 208 -12.85 -25.36 5.50
N PRO A 209 -12.81 -26.13 4.39
CA PRO A 209 -11.65 -26.94 4.07
C PRO A 209 -10.50 -26.02 3.65
N GLY A 210 -9.55 -25.81 4.55
CA GLY A 210 -8.20 -25.32 4.26
C GLY A 210 -8.08 -23.88 3.81
N GLY A 211 -8.03 -22.93 4.76
CA GLY A 211 -7.40 -21.62 4.59
C GLY A 211 -7.95 -20.67 3.51
N ILE A 212 -8.94 -21.10 2.72
CA ILE A 212 -9.60 -20.27 1.72
C ILE A 212 -10.70 -19.51 2.46
N TYR A 213 -10.37 -18.32 2.94
CA TYR A 213 -11.36 -17.38 3.44
C TYR A 213 -12.10 -16.78 2.25
N GLU A 214 -13.41 -16.73 2.33
CA GLU A 214 -14.19 -15.95 1.40
C GLU A 214 -14.23 -14.50 1.87
N ARG A 215 -14.19 -13.59 0.90
CA ARG A 215 -14.35 -12.16 1.17
C ARG A 215 -15.71 -11.94 1.87
N PRO A 216 -15.76 -11.18 2.97
CA PRO A 216 -17.02 -10.81 3.60
C PRO A 216 -17.95 -10.14 2.58
N VAL A 217 -19.24 -10.49 2.64
CA VAL A 217 -20.25 -9.95 1.73
C VAL A 217 -20.30 -8.43 1.87
N ASP A 218 -20.07 -7.73 0.77
CA ASP A 218 -20.11 -6.27 0.79
C ASP A 218 -21.56 -5.78 0.93
N TYR A 219 -21.74 -4.59 1.49
CA TYR A 219 -23.05 -3.97 1.64
C TYR A 219 -23.67 -3.52 0.31
N LEU A 220 -22.89 -3.53 -0.78
CA LEU A 220 -23.31 -3.22 -2.15
C LEU A 220 -23.29 -4.48 -3.02
N PRO A 221 -24.46 -5.10 -3.27
CA PRO A 221 -24.58 -6.27 -4.13
C PRO A 221 -24.06 -6.03 -5.56
N GLU A 222 -24.11 -4.79 -6.04
CA GLU A 222 -23.66 -4.43 -7.39
C GLU A 222 -22.14 -4.41 -7.53
N ARG A 223 -21.39 -4.51 -6.42
CA ARG A 223 -19.93 -4.44 -6.45
C ARG A 223 -19.33 -5.61 -7.23
N ASP A 224 -19.85 -6.82 -7.04
CA ASP A 224 -19.35 -8.00 -7.77
C ASP A 224 -19.58 -7.86 -9.28
N VAL A 225 -20.73 -7.30 -9.66
CA VAL A 225 -21.06 -6.99 -11.06
C VAL A 225 -20.08 -5.94 -11.60
N TYR A 226 -19.84 -4.86 -10.86
CA TYR A 226 -18.86 -3.84 -11.22
C TYR A 226 -17.45 -4.41 -11.39
N GLU A 227 -16.97 -5.20 -10.45
CA GLU A 227 -15.64 -5.81 -10.50
C GLU A 227 -15.53 -6.80 -11.68
N SER A 228 -16.59 -7.56 -11.99
CA SER A 228 -16.65 -8.42 -13.17
C SER A 228 -16.57 -7.64 -14.49
N LEU A 229 -17.18 -6.45 -14.55
CA LEU A 229 -17.08 -5.57 -15.71
C LEU A 229 -15.66 -5.03 -15.87
N CYS A 230 -14.97 -4.69 -14.79
CA CYS A 230 -13.56 -4.28 -14.83
C CYS A 230 -12.64 -5.39 -15.38
N ARG A 231 -12.95 -6.66 -15.11
CA ARG A 231 -12.25 -7.83 -15.68
C ARG A 231 -12.66 -8.16 -17.12
N GLY A 232 -13.70 -7.50 -17.64
CA GLY A 232 -14.26 -7.80 -18.97
C GLY A 232 -15.07 -9.10 -19.01
N GLU A 233 -15.57 -9.56 -17.86
CA GLU A 233 -16.42 -10.76 -17.72
C GLU A 233 -17.91 -10.47 -17.94
N GLY A 234 -18.31 -9.20 -18.03
CA GLY A 234 -19.70 -8.82 -18.19
C GLY A 234 -20.27 -9.01 -19.60
N VAL A 235 -21.40 -8.34 -19.87
CA VAL A 235 -22.08 -8.42 -21.16
C VAL A 235 -21.13 -7.98 -22.27
N LYS A 236 -20.91 -8.85 -23.26
CA LYS A 236 -20.15 -8.54 -24.47
C LYS A 236 -21.10 -8.30 -25.64
N LEU A 237 -20.74 -7.37 -26.51
CA LEU A 237 -21.46 -7.16 -27.78
C LEU A 237 -21.39 -8.45 -28.61
N THR A 238 -22.52 -8.85 -29.18
CA THR A 238 -22.50 -9.93 -30.17
C THR A 238 -21.82 -9.42 -31.44
N PRO A 239 -21.17 -10.28 -32.24
CA PRO A 239 -20.54 -9.86 -33.49
C PRO A 239 -21.49 -9.11 -34.44
N ARG A 240 -22.79 -9.43 -34.39
CA ARG A 240 -23.82 -8.73 -35.16
C ARG A 240 -24.05 -7.29 -34.67
N ARG A 241 -24.07 -7.07 -33.36
CA ARG A 241 -24.22 -5.73 -32.77
C ARG A 241 -22.97 -4.90 -32.96
N GLN A 242 -21.80 -5.48 -32.75
CA GLN A 242 -20.51 -4.81 -32.93
C GLN A 242 -20.33 -4.28 -34.36
N LYS A 243 -20.79 -5.02 -35.38
CA LYS A 243 -20.79 -4.56 -36.79
C LYS A 243 -21.66 -3.32 -37.06
N ARG A 244 -22.59 -2.98 -36.15
CA ARG A 244 -23.44 -1.78 -36.28
C ARG A 244 -22.80 -0.56 -35.64
N LEU A 245 -21.70 -0.70 -34.91
CA LEU A 245 -20.93 0.40 -34.35
C LEU A 245 -20.04 0.97 -35.47
N PHE A 246 -20.00 2.30 -35.58
CA PHE A 246 -19.18 2.97 -36.59
C PHE A 246 -18.71 4.33 -36.09
N CYS A 247 -17.63 4.82 -36.70
CA CYS A 247 -17.13 6.16 -36.47
C CYS A 247 -17.73 7.14 -37.50
N ARG A 248 -18.05 8.35 -37.08
CA ARG A 248 -18.64 9.39 -37.93
C ARG A 248 -18.12 10.79 -37.56
N TYR A 249 -18.24 11.70 -38.52
CA TYR A 249 -18.06 13.13 -38.28
C TYR A 249 -19.40 13.75 -37.91
N HIS A 250 -19.51 14.26 -36.69
CA HIS A 250 -20.73 14.84 -36.16
C HIS A 250 -20.70 16.38 -36.31
N HIS A 251 -21.67 16.89 -37.07
CA HIS A 251 -21.77 18.32 -37.42
C HIS A 251 -22.78 19.09 -36.54
N GLY A 252 -23.22 18.53 -35.41
CA GLY A 252 -24.08 19.22 -34.43
C GLY A 252 -25.33 19.87 -35.04
N ASN A 253 -26.08 19.12 -35.86
CA ASN A 253 -27.23 19.65 -36.60
C ASN A 253 -26.92 20.89 -37.47
N ARG A 254 -25.77 20.87 -38.17
CA ARG A 254 -25.30 21.95 -39.06
C ARG A 254 -24.95 23.24 -38.33
N THR A 255 -24.42 23.15 -37.12
CA THR A 255 -23.85 24.33 -36.44
C THR A 255 -22.66 24.85 -37.26
N PRO A 256 -22.58 26.15 -37.58
CA PRO A 256 -21.58 26.69 -38.51
C PRO A 256 -20.13 26.31 -38.17
N GLN A 257 -19.79 26.28 -36.88
CA GLN A 257 -18.45 25.93 -36.40
C GLN A 257 -18.11 24.45 -36.65
N LEU A 258 -19.08 23.56 -36.42
CA LEU A 258 -18.90 22.11 -36.60
C LEU A 258 -19.03 21.65 -38.06
N LEU A 259 -19.43 22.54 -38.97
CA LEU A 259 -19.31 22.30 -40.42
C LEU A 259 -17.85 22.38 -40.88
N ILE A 260 -17.05 23.24 -40.26
CA ILE A 260 -15.63 23.43 -40.58
C ILE A 260 -14.76 22.44 -39.79
N ALA A 261 -15.08 22.22 -38.51
CA ALA A 261 -14.38 21.31 -37.62
C ALA A 261 -15.37 20.34 -36.94
N PRO A 262 -15.82 19.27 -37.61
CA PRO A 262 -16.74 18.31 -37.02
C PRO A 262 -16.11 17.54 -35.87
N PHE A 263 -16.94 17.15 -34.90
CA PHE A 263 -16.50 16.22 -33.88
C PHE A 263 -16.28 14.84 -34.47
N LYS A 264 -15.19 14.20 -34.06
CA LYS A 264 -14.92 12.80 -34.36
C LYS A 264 -15.65 11.95 -33.34
N GLU A 265 -16.69 11.25 -33.78
CA GLU A 265 -17.59 10.47 -32.94
C GLU A 265 -17.40 8.97 -33.22
N GLU A 266 -17.32 8.15 -32.17
CA GLU A 266 -17.29 6.69 -32.24
C GLU A 266 -18.36 6.08 -31.33
N ASP A 267 -19.16 5.17 -31.88
CA ASP A 267 -20.11 4.38 -31.10
C ASP A 267 -19.35 3.29 -30.31
N GLU A 268 -19.24 3.43 -28.98
CA GLU A 268 -18.62 2.40 -28.12
C GLU A 268 -19.64 1.32 -27.70
N TRP A 269 -20.92 1.68 -27.59
CA TRP A 269 -21.99 0.76 -27.22
C TRP A 269 -23.34 1.17 -27.84
N ASP A 270 -24.16 0.21 -28.23
CA ASP A 270 -25.44 0.44 -28.91
C ASP A 270 -26.63 0.63 -27.96
N SER A 271 -26.66 -0.05 -26.80
CA SER A 271 -27.75 0.09 -25.80
C SER A 271 -27.31 -0.23 -24.37
N PRO A 272 -27.23 0.75 -23.43
CA PRO A 272 -27.50 2.17 -23.66
C PRO A 272 -26.51 2.77 -24.66
N HIS A 273 -26.94 3.75 -25.45
CA HIS A 273 -26.06 4.33 -26.46
C HIS A 273 -24.89 5.07 -25.79
N ILE A 274 -23.67 4.56 -25.94
CA ILE A 274 -22.45 5.16 -25.40
C ILE A 274 -21.58 5.56 -26.57
N VAL A 275 -21.18 6.83 -26.56
CA VAL A 275 -20.45 7.47 -27.64
C VAL A 275 -19.20 8.13 -27.08
N ARG A 276 -18.10 7.98 -27.81
CA ARG A 276 -16.84 8.65 -27.52
C ARG A 276 -16.55 9.72 -28.55
N TYR A 277 -16.14 10.88 -28.06
CA TYR A 277 -15.65 11.97 -28.89
C TYR A 277 -14.14 12.08 -28.81
N TYR A 278 -13.50 12.20 -29.97
CA TYR A 278 -12.05 12.38 -30.09
C TYR A 278 -11.69 13.83 -30.39
N ASP A 279 -10.53 14.23 -29.88
CA ASP A 279 -9.91 15.53 -30.14
C ASP A 279 -10.83 16.74 -29.90
N VAL A 280 -11.71 16.64 -28.88
CA VAL A 280 -12.64 17.72 -28.51
C VAL A 280 -11.92 18.92 -27.92
N MET A 281 -10.76 18.70 -27.27
CA MET A 281 -9.92 19.74 -26.68
C MET A 281 -8.48 19.53 -27.09
N SER A 282 -7.76 20.63 -27.34
CA SER A 282 -6.33 20.63 -27.60
C SER A 282 -5.53 20.30 -26.33
N ASP A 283 -4.28 19.84 -26.50
CA ASP A 283 -3.40 19.56 -25.37
C ASP A 283 -3.13 20.84 -24.53
N GLU A 284 -3.10 22.03 -25.15
CA GLU A 284 -2.95 23.32 -24.45
C GLU A 284 -4.16 23.66 -23.56
N GLU A 285 -5.37 23.47 -24.08
CA GLU A 285 -6.61 23.65 -23.29
C GLU A 285 -6.68 22.66 -22.14
N ILE A 286 -6.27 21.40 -22.36
CA ILE A 286 -6.20 20.38 -21.32
C ILE A 286 -5.25 20.80 -20.20
N GLU A 287 -4.04 21.26 -20.52
CA GLU A 287 -3.09 21.74 -19.51
C GLU A 287 -3.62 22.97 -18.78
N ARG A 288 -4.26 23.90 -19.49
CA ARG A 288 -4.86 25.08 -18.87
C ARG A 288 -5.98 24.72 -17.89
N ILE A 289 -6.83 23.76 -18.24
CA ILE A 289 -7.87 23.25 -17.34
C ILE A 289 -7.24 22.62 -16.10
N LYS A 290 -6.17 21.82 -16.25
CA LYS A 290 -5.46 21.22 -15.11
C LYS A 290 -4.88 22.28 -14.18
N GLU A 291 -4.27 23.34 -14.71
CA GLU A 291 -3.74 24.45 -13.90
C GLU A 291 -4.81 25.12 -13.05
N ILE A 292 -5.99 25.37 -13.63
CA ILE A 292 -7.11 26.02 -12.94
C ILE A 292 -7.76 25.08 -11.92
N ALA A 293 -7.80 23.77 -12.21
CA ALA A 293 -8.44 22.77 -11.37
C ALA A 293 -7.57 22.34 -10.17
N LYS A 294 -6.25 22.17 -10.35
CA LYS A 294 -5.31 21.72 -9.30
C LYS A 294 -5.50 22.40 -7.94
N PRO A 295 -5.56 23.75 -7.82
CA PRO A 295 -5.72 24.39 -6.51
C PRO A 295 -7.13 24.21 -5.90
N LYS A 296 -8.11 23.77 -6.68
CA LYS A 296 -9.50 23.55 -6.25
C LYS A 296 -9.81 22.09 -5.91
N LEU A 297 -8.86 21.18 -6.13
CA LEU A 297 -9.04 19.77 -5.83
C LEU A 297 -9.12 19.56 -4.31
N ALA A 298 -10.26 19.04 -3.85
CA ALA A 298 -10.47 18.60 -2.47
C ALA A 298 -10.82 17.12 -2.45
N ARG A 299 -10.58 16.42 -1.34
CA ARG A 299 -11.04 15.02 -1.21
C ARG A 299 -12.55 14.95 -1.41
N ALA A 300 -12.98 14.04 -2.28
CA ALA A 300 -14.38 13.84 -2.57
C ALA A 300 -15.10 13.35 -1.31
N THR A 301 -16.38 13.66 -1.20
CA THR A 301 -17.23 13.18 -0.11
C THR A 301 -18.28 12.23 -0.66
N VAL A 302 -18.47 11.11 0.03
CA VAL A 302 -19.50 10.13 -0.30
C VAL A 302 -20.45 10.06 0.88
N ARG A 303 -21.75 10.00 0.60
CA ARG A 303 -22.74 9.78 1.64
C ARG A 303 -22.79 8.30 1.94
N ASP A 304 -22.46 7.93 3.17
CA ASP A 304 -22.57 6.54 3.62
C ASP A 304 -24.05 6.11 3.58
N PRO A 305 -24.40 5.05 2.84
CA PRO A 305 -25.79 4.61 2.72
C PRO A 305 -26.37 4.05 4.03
N LYS A 306 -25.54 3.59 4.99
CA LYS A 306 -25.99 3.06 6.28
C LYS A 306 -26.20 4.16 7.32
N THR A 307 -25.21 5.05 7.46
CA THR A 307 -25.24 6.11 8.48
C THR A 307 -25.85 7.41 7.98
N GLY A 308 -25.92 7.61 6.66
CA GLY A 308 -26.39 8.83 6.02
C GLY A 308 -25.42 10.01 6.14
N VAL A 309 -24.27 9.83 6.79
CA VAL A 309 -23.25 10.85 7.06
C VAL A 309 -22.34 11.00 5.85
N LEU A 310 -21.93 12.25 5.56
CA LEU A 310 -20.92 12.53 4.55
C LEU A 310 -19.55 12.09 5.10
N THR A 311 -18.98 11.08 4.46
CA THR A 311 -17.62 10.62 4.75
C THR A 311 -16.69 11.10 3.64
N VAL A 312 -15.50 11.57 4.02
CA VAL A 312 -14.48 11.93 3.06
C VAL A 312 -13.90 10.65 2.48
N THR A 313 -13.92 10.49 1.17
CA THR A 313 -13.31 9.33 0.53
C THR A 313 -11.81 9.56 0.40
N SER A 314 -11.02 8.56 0.78
CA SER A 314 -9.58 8.52 0.50
C SER A 314 -9.26 8.29 -0.99
N ARG A 315 -10.28 8.09 -1.84
CA ARG A 315 -10.13 7.49 -3.18
C ARG A 315 -10.08 8.50 -4.32
N ILE A 316 -10.65 9.70 -4.15
CA ILE A 316 -10.88 10.63 -5.27
C ILE A 316 -10.72 12.07 -4.80
N LEU A 317 -10.05 12.90 -5.60
CA LEU A 317 -10.08 14.36 -5.48
C LEU A 317 -11.10 14.94 -6.47
N THR A 318 -11.95 15.85 -6.01
CA THR A 318 -12.97 16.55 -6.80
C THR A 318 -12.81 18.06 -6.66
N SER A 319 -13.02 18.79 -7.76
CA SER A 319 -13.19 20.26 -7.74
C SER A 319 -14.65 20.59 -7.42
N PRO A 320 -14.98 21.35 -6.36
CA PRO A 320 -16.33 21.79 -6.09
C PRO A 320 -16.84 22.69 -7.23
N GLY A 321 -17.87 22.23 -7.95
CA GLY A 321 -18.60 23.05 -8.94
C GLY A 321 -18.34 22.73 -10.42
N ASP A 322 -17.50 21.75 -10.75
CA ASP A 322 -17.19 21.42 -12.14
C ASP A 322 -17.79 20.08 -12.58
N LEU A 323 -18.78 20.11 -13.48
CA LEU A 323 -19.16 19.00 -14.36
C LEU A 323 -18.00 18.74 -15.35
N LEU A 324 -16.84 18.30 -14.85
CA LEU A 324 -15.74 17.90 -15.72
C LEU A 324 -15.94 16.43 -16.10
N THR A 325 -16.35 16.23 -17.35
CA THR A 325 -16.38 14.93 -18.02
C THR A 325 -14.98 14.31 -17.94
N ALA A 326 -14.88 13.06 -17.47
CA ALA A 326 -13.60 12.36 -17.33
C ALA A 326 -12.94 12.19 -18.72
N ALA A 327 -11.89 12.94 -19.00
CA ALA A 327 -11.07 12.76 -20.20
C ALA A 327 -10.03 11.66 -19.96
N SER A 328 -10.32 10.44 -20.39
CA SER A 328 -9.36 9.33 -20.41
C SER A 328 -8.66 9.24 -21.78
N LYS A 329 -7.37 9.58 -21.82
CA LYS A 329 -6.50 9.40 -23.00
C LYS A 329 -5.94 7.97 -22.97
N ARG A 330 -6.66 6.99 -23.52
CA ARG A 330 -6.00 5.75 -23.98
C ARG A 330 -5.37 6.08 -25.33
N ARG A 331 -4.04 6.08 -25.41
CA ARG A 331 -3.36 6.02 -26.72
C ARG A 331 -3.74 4.68 -27.34
N GLY A 332 -4.45 4.71 -28.46
CA GLY A 332 -4.73 3.53 -29.25
C GLY A 332 -3.40 2.85 -29.61
N ILE A 333 -3.33 1.55 -29.34
CA ILE A 333 -2.42 0.64 -30.02
C ILE A 333 -3.21 0.14 -31.22
N GLY A 334 -2.71 0.39 -32.43
CA GLY A 334 -3.24 -0.14 -33.68
C GLY A 334 -3.92 0.91 -34.54
#